data_AF-A0A1B9KI00-F1
#
_entry.id   AF-A0A1B9KI00-F1
#
_cell.length_a   1.000
_cell.length_b   1.000
_cell.length_c   1.000
_cell.angle_alpha   90.00
_cell.angle_beta   90.00
_cell.angle_gamma   90.00
#
_symmetry.space_group_name_H-M   'P 1'
#
loop_
_entity.id
_entity.type
_entity.pdbx_description
1 polymer ?
#
loop_
_entity_poly.entity_id
_entity_poly.type
_entity_poly.pdbx_seq_one_letter_code
_entity_poly.pdbx_strand_id
1 'polypeptide(L)'
;MSNSLVFHNTTIQSVNHNNQIWITSSELAKLLQYKSADSVTKIYNRNFDEFTRKMTETVKLTASNNLIQTVRIFSLRGAHLIAMLAKTEVAKEVRKWLLDLADKEIGISTISIEQQQLIKQAVNERSFRTGEHYQAIYTKLYEQFKIPRYQDLPASQFENAIKWLGGINNRCGLSNEDLYDLARLVFVANYMREKIKLIEPALRIIDSSYSASFHSMSVEFWRDIESERLIINRETAHIKTNHLTAKWNNVLPVVRNN
;
A
#
# COMPACT_ATOMS: atom_id res chain seq x y z
N MET A 1 -29.83 -2.36 -6.89
CA MET A 1 -29.57 -0.93 -7.10
C MET A 1 -29.17 -0.75 -8.56
N SER A 2 -29.83 0.14 -9.29
CA SER A 2 -29.54 0.44 -10.70
C SER A 2 -28.37 1.42 -10.78
N ASN A 3 -27.26 1.01 -11.39
CA ASN A 3 -26.13 1.91 -11.65
C ASN A 3 -26.34 2.55 -13.03
N SER A 4 -26.31 3.87 -13.11
CA SER A 4 -26.34 4.59 -14.38
C SER A 4 -24.94 4.66 -14.99
N LEU A 5 -24.83 4.38 -16.28
CA LEU A 5 -23.61 4.59 -17.06
C LEU A 5 -23.88 5.69 -18.09
N VAL A 6 -22.90 6.55 -18.33
CA VAL A 6 -23.02 7.66 -19.27
C VAL A 6 -22.00 7.48 -20.39
N PHE A 7 -22.49 7.53 -21.64
CA PHE A 7 -21.69 7.52 -22.85
C PHE A 7 -22.10 8.72 -23.72
N HIS A 8 -21.20 9.69 -23.87
CA HIS A 8 -21.52 11.01 -24.44
C HIS A 8 -22.73 11.64 -23.75
N ASN A 9 -23.82 11.89 -24.48
CA ASN A 9 -25.09 12.42 -23.93
C ASN A 9 -26.15 11.32 -23.70
N THR A 10 -25.75 10.05 -23.74
CA THR A 10 -26.66 8.91 -23.55
C THR A 10 -26.44 8.30 -22.16
N THR A 11 -27.46 8.43 -21.31
CA THR A 11 -27.49 7.75 -20.01
C THR A 11 -28.21 6.42 -20.17
N ILE A 12 -27.51 5.33 -19.89
CA ILE A 12 -28.09 3.99 -19.86
C ILE A 12 -28.19 3.47 -18.44
N GLN A 13 -29.20 2.64 -18.20
CA GLN A 13 -29.37 1.92 -16.94
C GLN A 13 -28.69 0.56 -17.04
N SER A 14 -27.75 0.29 -16.13
CA SER A 14 -27.15 -1.03 -16.00
C SER A 14 -27.87 -1.87 -14.94
N VAL A 15 -27.83 -3.17 -15.14
CA VAL A 15 -28.32 -4.19 -14.22
C VAL A 15 -27.11 -4.77 -13.51
N ASN A 16 -27.07 -4.70 -12.18
CA ASN A 16 -26.09 -5.46 -11.42
C ASN A 16 -26.57 -6.92 -11.34
N HIS A 17 -25.81 -7.83 -11.93
CA HIS A 17 -26.08 -9.26 -11.89
C HIS A 17 -24.78 -10.02 -11.59
N ASN A 18 -24.81 -10.89 -10.57
CA ASN A 18 -23.63 -11.62 -10.07
C ASN A 18 -22.44 -10.70 -9.74
N ASN A 19 -22.72 -9.53 -9.17
CA ASN A 19 -21.72 -8.52 -8.82
C ASN A 19 -20.94 -7.97 -10.04
N GLN A 20 -21.54 -8.09 -11.22
CA GLN A 20 -21.01 -7.61 -12.50
C GLN A 20 -21.96 -6.61 -13.15
N ILE A 21 -21.44 -5.80 -14.05
CA ILE A 21 -22.19 -4.82 -14.85
C ILE A 21 -22.78 -5.53 -16.07
N TRP A 22 -24.11 -5.53 -16.14
CA TRP A 22 -24.86 -6.05 -17.27
C TRP A 22 -25.72 -4.96 -17.90
N ILE A 23 -25.90 -5.04 -19.22
CA ILE A 23 -26.67 -4.08 -20.02
C ILE A 23 -27.81 -4.85 -20.69
N THR A 24 -29.02 -4.31 -20.64
CA THR A 24 -30.18 -4.91 -21.32
C THR A 24 -30.12 -4.67 -22.83
N SER A 25 -30.79 -5.52 -23.60
CA SER A 25 -30.87 -5.38 -25.07
C SER A 25 -31.41 -4.01 -25.51
N SER A 26 -32.36 -3.45 -24.75
CA SER A 26 -32.95 -2.13 -25.03
C SER A 26 -31.97 -0.98 -24.78
N GLU A 27 -31.25 -1.00 -23.66
CA GLU A 27 -30.25 0.02 -23.34
C GLU A 27 -29.04 -0.07 -24.27
N LEU A 28 -28.61 -1.28 -24.63
CA LEU A 28 -27.54 -1.48 -25.63
C LEU A 28 -27.95 -0.98 -27.02
N ALA A 29 -29.22 -1.14 -27.41
CA ALA A 29 -29.72 -0.61 -28.68
C ALA A 29 -29.74 0.92 -28.70
N LYS A 30 -30.10 1.57 -27.58
CA LYS A 30 -30.00 3.04 -27.44
C LYS A 30 -28.55 3.51 -27.56
N LEU A 31 -27.63 2.83 -26.88
CA LEU A 31 -26.19 3.13 -26.92
C LEU A 31 -25.62 3.06 -28.34
N LEU A 32 -26.05 2.06 -29.12
CA LEU A 32 -25.66 1.87 -30.53
C LEU A 32 -26.48 2.71 -31.52
N GLN A 33 -27.41 3.56 -31.03
CA GLN A 33 -28.32 4.40 -31.81
C GLN A 33 -29.20 3.62 -32.80
N TYR A 34 -29.59 2.40 -32.44
CA TYR A 34 -30.59 1.65 -33.20
C TYR A 34 -32.01 2.15 -32.91
N LYS A 35 -32.85 2.16 -33.95
CA LYS A 35 -34.27 2.57 -33.84
C LYS A 35 -35.10 1.65 -32.94
N SER A 36 -34.68 0.40 -32.75
CA SER A 36 -35.41 -0.58 -31.96
C SER A 36 -34.47 -1.55 -31.25
N ALA A 37 -34.84 -1.92 -30.03
CA ALA A 37 -34.20 -2.97 -29.22
C ALA A 37 -34.09 -4.31 -29.98
N ASP A 38 -35.05 -4.56 -30.87
CA ASP A 38 -35.14 -5.75 -31.70
C ASP A 38 -33.92 -5.92 -32.63
N SER A 39 -33.20 -4.84 -32.92
CA SER A 39 -31.96 -4.86 -33.71
C SER A 39 -30.86 -5.65 -33.01
N VAL A 40 -30.69 -5.47 -31.70
CA VAL A 40 -29.70 -6.21 -30.90
C VAL A 40 -30.09 -7.69 -30.80
N THR A 41 -31.38 -7.98 -30.59
CA THR A 41 -31.89 -9.35 -30.58
C THR A 41 -31.62 -10.07 -31.90
N LYS A 42 -31.82 -9.39 -33.04
CA LYS A 42 -31.51 -9.95 -34.38
C LYS A 42 -30.02 -10.20 -34.57
N ILE A 43 -29.15 -9.32 -34.08
CA ILE A 43 -27.69 -9.51 -34.13
C ILE A 43 -27.29 -10.73 -33.30
N TYR A 44 -27.78 -10.83 -32.06
CA TYR A 44 -27.53 -11.97 -31.19
C TYR A 44 -28.00 -13.29 -31.83
N ASN A 45 -29.25 -13.35 -32.31
CA ASN A 45 -29.82 -14.59 -32.85
C ASN A 45 -29.06 -15.12 -34.09
N ARG A 46 -28.43 -14.24 -34.87
CA ARG A 46 -27.63 -14.62 -36.05
C ARG A 46 -26.25 -15.17 -35.71
N ASN A 47 -25.73 -14.86 -34.52
CA ASN A 47 -24.36 -15.18 -34.11
C ASN A 47 -24.36 -15.80 -32.71
N PHE A 48 -25.44 -16.49 -32.31
CA PHE A 48 -25.65 -16.91 -30.92
C PHE A 48 -24.58 -17.92 -30.46
N ASP A 49 -24.00 -18.66 -31.41
CA ASP A 49 -22.92 -19.61 -31.25
C ASP A 49 -21.61 -18.96 -30.79
N GLU A 50 -21.39 -17.67 -31.07
CA GLU A 50 -20.24 -16.90 -30.55
C GLU A 50 -20.41 -16.49 -29.08
N PHE A 51 -21.61 -16.62 -28.50
CA PHE A 51 -21.90 -16.19 -27.13
C PHE A 51 -21.83 -17.35 -26.14
N THR A 52 -21.15 -17.11 -25.02
CA THR A 52 -21.14 -18.02 -23.87
C THR A 52 -22.21 -17.63 -22.85
N ARG A 53 -22.57 -18.54 -21.93
CA ARG A 53 -23.49 -18.23 -20.81
C ARG A 53 -23.00 -17.07 -19.94
N LYS A 54 -21.68 -16.91 -19.78
CA LYS A 54 -21.08 -15.77 -19.05
C LYS A 54 -21.22 -14.44 -19.79
N MET A 55 -21.56 -14.45 -21.08
CA MET A 55 -21.70 -13.23 -21.89
C MET A 55 -23.14 -12.73 -21.95
N THR A 56 -24.13 -13.62 -21.90
CA THR A 56 -25.54 -13.27 -22.04
C THR A 56 -26.45 -14.23 -21.29
N GLU A 57 -27.46 -13.69 -20.62
CA GLU A 57 -28.48 -14.44 -19.90
C GLU A 57 -29.84 -13.75 -20.04
N THR A 58 -30.92 -14.45 -19.69
CA THR A 58 -32.26 -13.88 -19.65
C THR A 58 -32.73 -13.81 -18.21
N VAL A 59 -33.14 -12.62 -17.78
CA VAL A 59 -33.61 -12.35 -16.42
C VAL A 59 -35.07 -11.90 -16.45
N LYS A 60 -35.81 -12.22 -15.40
CA LYS A 60 -37.18 -11.73 -15.19
C LYS A 60 -37.10 -10.35 -14.54
N LEU A 61 -37.50 -9.31 -15.26
CA LEU A 61 -37.58 -7.94 -14.76
C LEU A 61 -39.04 -7.53 -14.63
N THR A 62 -39.39 -6.90 -13.52
CA THR A 62 -40.72 -6.32 -13.31
C THR A 62 -40.76 -4.94 -13.97
N ALA A 63 -41.57 -4.79 -15.01
CA ALA A 63 -41.80 -3.50 -15.66
C ALA A 63 -42.72 -2.60 -14.81
N SER A 64 -42.73 -1.30 -15.10
CA SER A 64 -43.50 -0.28 -14.35
C SER A 64 -45.01 -0.53 -14.28
N ASN A 65 -45.53 -1.42 -15.13
CA ASN A 65 -46.94 -1.82 -15.17
C ASN A 65 -47.23 -3.16 -14.46
N ASN A 66 -46.34 -3.60 -13.56
CA ASN A 66 -46.42 -4.91 -12.87
C ASN A 66 -46.37 -6.15 -13.79
N LEU A 67 -46.01 -5.99 -15.07
CA LEU A 67 -45.77 -7.13 -15.94
C LEU A 67 -44.34 -7.64 -15.76
N ILE A 68 -44.22 -8.95 -15.53
CA ILE A 68 -42.92 -9.63 -15.51
C ILE A 68 -42.51 -9.89 -16.97
N GLN A 69 -41.44 -9.25 -17.40
CA GLN A 69 -40.87 -9.43 -18.73
C GLN A 69 -39.55 -10.19 -18.66
N THR A 70 -39.38 -11.18 -19.52
CA THR A 70 -38.11 -11.89 -19.70
C THR A 70 -37.23 -11.06 -20.62
N VAL A 71 -36.22 -10.40 -20.07
CA VAL A 71 -35.32 -9.51 -20.81
C VAL A 71 -33.94 -10.16 -20.89
N ARG A 72 -33.35 -10.15 -22.09
CA ARG A 72 -31.97 -10.59 -22.29
C ARG A 72 -31.01 -9.47 -21.90
N ILE A 73 -30.06 -9.83 -21.04
CA ILE A 73 -28.96 -9.01 -20.57
C ILE A 73 -27.64 -9.51 -21.15
N PHE A 74 -26.69 -8.59 -21.28
CA PHE A 74 -25.33 -8.84 -21.76
C PHE A 74 -24.33 -8.28 -20.75
N SER A 75 -23.31 -9.07 -20.40
CA SER A 75 -22.13 -8.55 -19.70
C SER A 75 -21.40 -7.53 -20.58
N LEU A 76 -20.45 -6.76 -20.04
CA LEU A 76 -19.63 -5.84 -20.84
C LEU A 76 -18.94 -6.54 -22.03
N ARG A 77 -18.44 -7.77 -21.82
CA ARG A 77 -17.84 -8.57 -22.89
C ARG A 77 -18.86 -9.00 -23.96
N GLY A 78 -20.07 -9.38 -23.54
CA GLY A 78 -21.16 -9.71 -24.47
C GLY A 78 -21.64 -8.49 -25.26
N ALA A 79 -21.77 -7.34 -24.59
CA ALA A 79 -22.11 -6.08 -25.23
C ALA A 79 -21.05 -5.64 -26.24
N HIS A 80 -19.76 -5.84 -25.91
CA HIS A 80 -18.64 -5.55 -26.80
C HIS A 80 -18.70 -6.41 -28.07
N LEU A 81 -19.07 -7.69 -27.97
CA LEU A 81 -19.25 -8.57 -29.13
C LEU A 81 -20.40 -8.10 -30.02
N ILE A 82 -21.55 -7.73 -29.45
CA ILE A 82 -22.65 -7.11 -30.21
C ILE A 82 -22.18 -5.85 -30.93
N ALA A 83 -21.37 -5.01 -30.26
CA ALA A 83 -20.84 -3.79 -30.86
C ALA A 83 -19.83 -4.06 -31.98
N MET A 84 -19.09 -5.18 -31.96
CA MET A 84 -18.26 -5.61 -33.10
C MET A 84 -19.09 -6.00 -34.33
N LEU A 85 -20.24 -6.61 -34.12
CA LEU A 85 -21.16 -7.01 -35.19
C LEU A 85 -21.99 -5.82 -35.74
N ALA A 86 -22.10 -4.74 -34.97
CA ALA A 86 -22.71 -3.48 -35.39
C ALA A 86 -21.75 -2.67 -36.30
N LYS A 87 -22.04 -2.62 -37.60
CA LYS A 87 -21.23 -1.90 -38.60
C LYS A 87 -21.58 -0.40 -38.67
N THR A 88 -21.51 0.31 -37.55
CA THR A 88 -21.76 1.77 -37.49
C THR A 88 -20.55 2.52 -36.89
N GLU A 89 -20.40 3.81 -37.21
CA GLU A 89 -19.32 4.64 -36.62
C GLU A 89 -19.45 4.74 -35.10
N VAL A 90 -20.69 4.92 -34.60
CA VAL A 90 -20.98 4.94 -33.15
C VAL A 90 -20.56 3.63 -32.48
N ALA A 91 -20.76 2.49 -33.14
CA ALA A 91 -20.31 1.20 -32.60
C ALA A 91 -18.78 1.10 -32.45
N LYS A 92 -17.99 1.85 -33.24
CA LYS A 92 -16.53 1.90 -33.04
C LYS A 92 -16.16 2.54 -31.72
N GLU A 93 -16.83 3.64 -31.37
CA GLU A 93 -16.59 4.34 -30.11
C GLU A 93 -17.11 3.55 -28.91
N VAL A 94 -18.31 2.96 -29.04
CA VAL A 94 -18.91 2.09 -28.03
C VAL A 94 -18.00 0.90 -27.70
N ARG A 95 -17.32 0.30 -28.70
CA ARG A 95 -16.37 -0.79 -28.45
C ARG A 95 -15.23 -0.36 -27.52
N LYS A 96 -14.62 0.81 -27.75
CA LYS A 96 -13.56 1.34 -26.88
C LYS A 96 -14.08 1.59 -25.48
N TRP A 97 -15.23 2.25 -25.37
CA TRP A 97 -15.84 2.56 -24.09
C TRP A 97 -16.21 1.33 -23.25
N LEU A 98 -16.73 0.27 -23.90
CA LEU A 98 -17.05 -0.99 -23.22
C LEU A 98 -15.78 -1.71 -22.73
N LEU A 99 -14.66 -1.61 -23.45
CA LEU A 99 -13.37 -2.13 -22.99
C LEU A 99 -12.87 -1.34 -21.78
N ASP A 100 -12.93 -0.01 -21.81
CA ASP A 100 -12.53 0.84 -20.68
C ASP A 100 -13.35 0.51 -19.41
N LEU A 101 -14.65 0.22 -19.57
CA LEU A 101 -15.50 -0.22 -18.47
C LEU A 101 -15.15 -1.64 -17.99
N ALA A 102 -14.83 -2.55 -18.91
CA ALA A 102 -14.44 -3.91 -18.56
C ALA A 102 -13.11 -3.93 -17.79
N ASP A 103 -12.15 -3.11 -18.19
CA ASP A 103 -10.86 -2.98 -17.50
C ASP A 103 -11.03 -2.41 -16.09
N LYS A 104 -11.96 -1.47 -15.90
CA LYS A 104 -12.36 -0.97 -14.58
C LYS A 104 -13.05 -2.05 -13.74
N GLU A 105 -13.92 -2.87 -14.35
CA GLU A 105 -14.65 -3.94 -13.66
C GLU A 105 -13.73 -5.09 -13.22
N ILE A 106 -12.72 -5.42 -14.03
CA ILE A 106 -11.76 -6.50 -13.76
C ILE A 106 -10.68 -6.06 -12.75
N GLY A 107 -10.57 -4.76 -12.46
CA GLY A 107 -9.54 -4.25 -11.54
C GLY A 107 -8.14 -4.26 -12.15
N ILE A 108 -8.02 -4.00 -13.45
CA ILE A 108 -6.73 -3.64 -14.08
C ILE A 108 -6.41 -2.16 -13.78
N SER A 109 -6.91 -1.65 -12.65
CA SER A 109 -6.33 -0.47 -12.02
C SER A 109 -4.98 -0.88 -11.47
N THR A 110 -3.92 -0.44 -12.15
CA THR A 110 -2.59 -0.36 -11.56
C THR A 110 -2.66 0.43 -10.26
N ILE A 111 -1.76 0.13 -9.33
CA ILE A 111 -1.68 0.82 -8.04
C ILE A 111 -1.74 2.36 -8.18
N SER A 112 -2.50 3.00 -7.29
CA SER A 112 -2.62 4.46 -7.25
C SER A 112 -1.28 5.13 -6.96
N ILE A 113 -1.17 6.44 -7.21
CA ILE A 113 0.06 7.21 -6.90
C ILE A 113 0.42 7.10 -5.42
N GLU A 114 -0.57 7.10 -4.53
CA GLU A 114 -0.37 6.90 -3.09
C GLU A 114 0.17 5.51 -2.77
N GLN A 115 -0.43 4.46 -3.37
CA GLN A 115 0.04 3.08 -3.21
C GLN A 115 1.46 2.88 -3.78
N GLN A 116 1.82 3.59 -4.85
CA GLN A 116 3.18 3.61 -5.38
C GLN A 116 4.18 4.22 -4.39
N GLN A 117 3.80 5.27 -3.67
CA GLN A 117 4.65 5.85 -2.62
C GLN A 117 4.80 4.89 -1.45
N LEU A 118 3.73 4.19 -1.05
CA LEU A 118 3.76 3.18 0.01
C LEU A 118 4.69 2.00 -0.34
N ILE A 119 4.73 1.56 -1.60
CA ILE A 119 5.72 0.56 -2.04
C ILE A 119 7.15 1.08 -1.93
N LYS A 120 7.41 2.33 -2.35
CA LYS A 120 8.74 2.93 -2.21
C LYS A 120 9.17 2.99 -0.74
N GLN A 121 8.26 3.36 0.16
CA GLN A 121 8.50 3.40 1.58
C GLN A 121 8.82 1.99 2.14
N ALA A 122 8.01 0.99 1.80
CA ALA A 122 8.22 -0.39 2.24
C ALA A 122 9.56 -0.98 1.71
N VAL A 123 9.95 -0.65 0.48
CA VAL A 123 11.27 -1.01 -0.07
C VAL A 123 12.40 -0.35 0.71
N ASN A 124 12.24 0.93 1.08
CA ASN A 124 13.23 1.63 1.89
C ASN A 124 13.38 0.97 3.27
N GLU A 125 12.28 0.69 3.94
CA GLU A 125 12.28 0.03 5.25
C GLU A 125 12.93 -1.37 5.20
N ARG A 126 12.64 -2.13 4.14
CA ARG A 126 13.27 -3.44 3.94
C ARG A 126 14.78 -3.31 3.72
N SER A 127 15.23 -2.32 2.95
CA SER A 127 16.65 -2.05 2.75
C SER A 127 17.35 -1.78 4.09
N PHE A 128 16.76 -0.94 4.95
CA PHE A 128 17.28 -0.70 6.30
C PHE A 128 17.28 -1.95 7.19
N ARG A 129 16.23 -2.78 7.13
CA ARG A 129 16.12 -4.00 7.94
C ARG A 129 17.11 -5.09 7.56
N THR A 130 17.38 -5.24 6.27
CA THR A 130 18.14 -6.38 5.72
C THR A 130 19.55 -6.00 5.28
N GLY A 131 19.84 -4.71 5.13
CA GLY A 131 21.07 -4.21 4.50
C GLY A 131 21.09 -4.40 2.98
N GLU A 132 20.01 -4.89 2.35
CA GLU A 132 19.94 -5.09 0.90
C GLU A 132 19.91 -3.76 0.15
N HIS A 133 20.65 -3.65 -0.96
CA HIS A 133 20.58 -2.48 -1.84
C HIS A 133 19.20 -2.36 -2.51
N TYR A 134 18.68 -1.14 -2.67
CA TYR A 134 17.33 -0.87 -3.20
C TYR A 134 17.04 -1.61 -4.52
N GLN A 135 18.00 -1.60 -5.44
CA GLN A 135 17.83 -2.21 -6.76
C GLN A 135 17.65 -3.73 -6.69
N ALA A 136 18.33 -4.41 -5.76
CA ALA A 136 18.17 -5.85 -5.57
C ALA A 136 16.77 -6.20 -5.03
N ILE A 137 16.21 -5.35 -4.16
CA ILE A 137 14.85 -5.53 -3.64
C ILE A 137 13.82 -5.37 -4.76
N TYR A 138 14.00 -4.37 -5.62
CA TYR A 138 13.14 -4.17 -6.79
C TYR A 138 13.21 -5.34 -7.77
N THR A 139 14.41 -5.84 -8.10
CA THR A 139 14.56 -7.02 -8.96
C THR A 139 13.81 -8.23 -8.41
N LYS A 140 13.96 -8.51 -7.11
CA LYS A 140 13.23 -9.61 -6.45
C LYS A 140 11.72 -9.39 -6.47
N LEU A 141 11.26 -8.15 -6.32
CA LEU A 141 9.83 -7.81 -6.40
C LEU A 141 9.28 -8.03 -7.81
N TYR A 142 10.04 -7.68 -8.84
CA TYR A 142 9.66 -7.90 -10.24
C TYR A 142 9.56 -9.39 -10.58
N GLU A 143 10.51 -10.19 -10.11
CA GLU A 143 10.49 -11.66 -10.27
C GLU A 143 9.31 -12.29 -9.54
N GLN A 144 9.03 -11.87 -8.31
CA GLN A 144 7.96 -12.44 -7.49
C GLN A 144 6.56 -12.19 -8.06
N PHE A 145 6.30 -10.95 -8.51
CA PHE A 145 4.99 -10.54 -9.03
C PHE A 145 4.89 -10.63 -10.55
N LYS A 146 5.97 -11.03 -11.24
CA LYS A 146 6.06 -11.16 -12.70
C LYS A 146 5.67 -9.86 -13.42
N ILE A 147 6.19 -8.74 -12.93
CA ILE A 147 5.92 -7.39 -13.47
C ILE A 147 7.22 -6.74 -13.94
N PRO A 148 7.19 -5.93 -15.01
CA PRO A 148 8.37 -5.23 -15.50
C PRO A 148 8.76 -4.04 -14.61
N ARG A 149 7.78 -3.37 -13.99
CA ARG A 149 7.98 -2.26 -13.05
C ARG A 149 6.94 -2.33 -11.94
N TYR A 150 7.26 -1.77 -10.78
CA TYR A 150 6.35 -1.78 -9.63
C TYR A 150 5.05 -0.99 -9.86
N GLN A 151 5.07 -0.01 -10.77
CA GLN A 151 3.89 0.79 -11.13
C GLN A 151 2.83 -0.05 -11.84
N ASP A 152 3.25 -1.13 -12.51
CA ASP A 152 2.36 -2.04 -13.23
C ASP A 152 1.76 -3.10 -12.30
N LEU A 153 1.98 -2.99 -10.98
CA LEU A 153 1.37 -3.90 -10.01
C LEU A 153 -0.16 -3.72 -10.01
N PRO A 154 -0.94 -4.81 -10.17
CA PRO A 154 -2.39 -4.76 -10.02
C PRO A 154 -2.77 -4.35 -8.60
N ALA A 155 -3.75 -3.46 -8.44
CA ALA A 155 -4.21 -3.02 -7.11
C ALA A 155 -4.66 -4.19 -6.21
N SER A 156 -5.18 -5.28 -6.81
CA SER A 156 -5.55 -6.51 -6.10
C SER A 156 -4.38 -7.23 -5.42
N GLN A 157 -3.15 -7.00 -5.88
CA GLN A 157 -1.93 -7.60 -5.33
C GLN A 157 -1.16 -6.66 -4.41
N PHE A 158 -1.65 -5.43 -4.22
CA PHE A 158 -0.99 -4.42 -3.40
C PHE A 158 -0.75 -4.90 -1.96
N GLU A 159 -1.78 -5.44 -1.29
CA GLU A 159 -1.64 -5.94 0.08
C GLU A 159 -0.61 -7.07 0.19
N ASN A 160 -0.60 -7.98 -0.79
CA ASN A 160 0.37 -9.06 -0.87
C ASN A 160 1.79 -8.54 -1.05
N ALA A 161 1.98 -7.51 -1.88
CA ALA A 161 3.28 -6.86 -2.10
C ALA A 161 3.79 -6.16 -0.83
N ILE A 162 2.94 -5.40 -0.14
CA ILE A 162 3.30 -4.75 1.13
C ILE A 162 3.65 -5.80 2.20
N LYS A 163 2.85 -6.86 2.33
CA LYS A 163 3.14 -7.94 3.27
C LYS A 163 4.48 -8.63 2.96
N TRP A 164 4.76 -8.88 1.68
CA TRP A 164 6.02 -9.49 1.23
C TRP A 164 7.24 -8.60 1.47
N LEU A 165 7.09 -7.28 1.35
CA LEU A 165 8.14 -6.31 1.69
C LEU A 165 8.43 -6.26 3.21
N GLY A 166 7.52 -6.78 4.03
CA GLY A 166 7.64 -6.82 5.50
C GLY A 166 6.74 -5.81 6.22
N GLY A 167 5.72 -5.28 5.53
CA GLY A 167 4.83 -4.24 6.02
C GLY A 167 5.42 -2.84 5.90
N ILE A 168 4.60 -1.85 6.25
CA ILE A 168 5.04 -0.47 6.49
C ILE A 168 5.00 -0.31 8.00
N ASN A 169 6.16 -0.48 8.64
CA ASN A 169 6.26 -0.15 10.04
C ASN A 169 6.46 1.36 10.06
N ASN A 170 5.47 2.11 10.54
CA ASN A 170 5.65 3.51 10.94
C ASN A 170 6.66 3.58 12.10
N ARG A 171 7.93 3.33 11.81
CA ARG A 171 9.03 3.87 12.58
C ARG A 171 9.22 5.27 12.04
N CYS A 172 8.39 6.19 12.55
CA CYS A 172 8.92 7.52 12.86
C CYS A 172 10.23 7.27 13.62
N GLY A 173 11.28 8.07 13.40
CA GLY A 173 12.54 7.91 14.13
C GLY A 173 12.33 7.74 15.63
N LEU A 174 13.37 7.29 16.36
CA LEU A 174 13.33 7.17 17.82
C LEU A 174 12.53 8.32 18.41
N SER A 175 11.43 8.01 19.10
CA SER A 175 10.58 9.05 19.66
C SER A 175 11.36 9.85 20.70
N ASN A 176 10.84 11.01 21.10
CA ASN A 176 11.48 11.76 22.18
C ASN A 176 11.61 10.95 23.47
N GLU A 177 10.68 10.02 23.76
CA GLU A 177 10.80 9.13 24.91
C GLU A 177 11.86 8.05 24.68
N ASP A 178 11.96 7.47 23.48
CA ASP A 178 13.02 6.50 23.17
C ASP A 178 14.42 7.14 23.24
N LEU A 179 14.55 8.38 22.74
CA LEU A 179 15.78 9.17 22.85
C LEU A 179 16.09 9.53 24.31
N TYR A 180 15.07 9.76 25.14
CA TYR A 180 15.25 9.99 26.57
C TYR A 180 15.81 8.74 27.26
N ASP A 181 15.24 7.57 26.99
CA ASP A 181 15.67 6.32 27.63
C ASP A 181 17.10 5.96 27.24
N LEU A 182 17.48 6.16 25.97
CA LEU A 182 18.87 6.00 25.52
C LEU A 182 19.81 7.01 26.18
N ALA A 183 19.42 8.29 26.23
CA ALA A 183 20.23 9.31 26.90
C ALA A 183 20.37 9.02 28.40
N ARG A 184 19.32 8.50 29.03
CA ARG A 184 19.32 8.10 30.44
C ARG A 184 20.23 6.90 30.68
N LEU A 185 20.29 5.94 29.76
CA LEU A 185 21.18 4.79 29.84
C LEU A 185 22.64 5.23 29.84
N VAL A 186 23.04 6.10 28.91
CA VAL A 186 24.39 6.68 28.86
C VAL A 186 24.72 7.47 30.13
N PHE A 187 23.76 8.25 30.64
CA PHE A 187 23.91 8.93 31.93
C PHE A 187 24.17 7.95 33.09
N VAL A 188 23.37 6.89 33.20
CA VAL A 188 23.51 5.88 34.28
C VAL A 188 24.82 5.12 34.15
N ALA A 189 25.22 4.73 32.93
CA ALA A 189 26.48 4.05 32.67
C ALA A 189 27.68 4.91 33.08
N ASN A 190 27.69 6.19 32.71
CA ASN A 190 28.75 7.11 33.12
C ASN A 190 28.78 7.31 34.65
N TYR A 191 27.60 7.43 35.28
CA TYR A 191 27.51 7.54 36.74
C TYR A 191 28.09 6.31 37.44
N MET A 192 27.73 5.09 36.99
CA MET A 192 28.28 3.85 37.54
C MET A 192 29.79 3.78 37.36
N ARG A 193 30.30 4.13 36.18
CA ARG A 193 31.72 4.16 35.86
C ARG A 193 32.51 5.10 36.77
N GLU A 194 32.00 6.30 37.03
CA GLU A 194 32.64 7.24 37.97
C GLU A 194 32.71 6.67 39.39
N LYS A 195 31.68 5.95 39.85
CA LYS A 195 31.73 5.27 41.15
C LYS A 195 32.72 4.10 41.17
N ILE A 196 32.78 3.31 40.09
CA ILE A 196 33.74 2.22 39.94
C ILE A 196 35.18 2.77 40.01
N LYS A 197 35.47 3.89 39.35
CA LYS A 197 36.78 4.54 39.38
C LYS A 197 37.22 4.96 40.79
N LEU A 198 36.28 5.36 41.64
CA LEU A 198 36.58 5.72 43.03
C LEU A 198 36.88 4.51 43.92
N ILE A 199 36.27 3.36 43.62
CA ILE A 199 36.37 2.14 44.43
C ILE A 199 37.56 1.27 44.00
N GLU A 200 37.94 1.30 42.72
CA GLU A 200 39.02 0.47 42.17
C GLU A 200 40.34 0.54 42.95
N PRO A 201 40.85 1.71 43.40
CA PRO A 201 42.10 1.77 44.16
C PRO A 201 42.00 1.04 45.50
N ALA A 202 40.84 1.09 46.16
CA ALA A 202 40.62 0.37 47.42
C ALA A 202 40.61 -1.15 47.20
N LEU A 203 39.99 -1.62 46.11
CA LEU A 203 39.99 -3.04 45.72
C LEU A 203 41.41 -3.55 45.43
N ARG A 204 42.25 -2.67 44.86
CA ARG A 204 43.66 -2.98 44.59
C ARG A 204 44.49 -3.09 45.88
N ILE A 205 44.25 -2.24 46.87
CA ILE A 205 44.95 -2.27 48.16
C ILE A 205 44.66 -3.56 48.94
N ILE A 206 43.42 -4.06 48.88
CA ILE A 206 43.02 -5.28 49.57
C ILE A 206 43.30 -6.56 48.77
N ASP A 207 44.03 -6.46 47.65
CA ASP A 207 44.35 -7.56 46.73
C ASP A 207 43.11 -8.36 46.29
N SER A 208 42.02 -7.65 45.99
CA SER A 208 40.78 -8.28 45.54
C SER A 208 40.94 -8.84 44.12
N SER A 209 40.44 -10.06 43.90
CA SER A 209 40.34 -10.66 42.57
C SER A 209 39.52 -9.83 41.57
N TYR A 210 38.71 -8.88 42.03
CA TYR A 210 37.90 -7.99 41.19
C TYR A 210 38.63 -6.71 40.74
N SER A 211 39.83 -6.41 41.27
CA SER A 211 40.55 -5.16 40.98
C SER A 211 40.78 -4.96 39.47
N ALA A 212 41.24 -5.98 38.75
CA ALA A 212 41.49 -5.90 37.31
C ALA A 212 40.20 -5.62 36.50
N SER A 213 39.09 -6.28 36.84
CA SER A 213 37.80 -6.07 36.18
C SER A 213 37.27 -4.65 36.39
N PHE A 214 37.37 -4.13 37.61
CA PHE A 214 36.93 -2.77 37.94
C PHE A 214 37.84 -1.71 37.28
N HIS A 215 39.14 -2.00 37.15
CA HIS A 215 40.05 -1.16 36.37
C HIS A 215 39.61 -1.08 34.91
N SER A 216 39.35 -2.22 34.26
CA SER A 216 38.86 -2.27 32.89
C SER A 216 37.52 -1.53 32.71
N MET A 217 36.57 -1.73 33.62
CA MET A 217 35.27 -1.03 33.58
C MET A 217 35.43 0.49 33.74
N SER A 218 36.42 0.95 34.51
CA SER A 218 36.68 2.38 34.70
C SER A 218 37.37 3.05 33.52
N VAL A 219 38.22 2.31 32.79
CA VAL A 219 39.08 2.85 31.72
C VAL A 219 38.53 2.56 30.33
N GLU A 220 38.22 1.29 30.02
CA GLU A 220 37.85 0.87 28.67
C GLU A 220 36.39 1.21 28.32
N PHE A 221 35.45 0.98 29.24
CA PHE A 221 34.02 1.27 28.98
C PHE A 221 33.75 2.76 28.77
N TRP A 222 34.66 3.64 29.22
CA TRP A 222 34.56 5.06 28.94
C TRP A 222 34.58 5.35 27.44
N ARG A 223 35.40 4.64 26.65
CA ARG A 223 35.52 4.86 25.21
C ARG A 223 34.22 4.52 24.47
N ASP A 224 33.58 3.43 24.88
CA ASP A 224 32.31 2.99 24.32
C ASP A 224 31.19 3.97 24.72
N ILE A 225 31.12 4.35 26.00
CA ILE A 225 30.16 5.34 26.52
C ILE A 225 30.33 6.68 25.79
N GLU A 226 31.55 7.14 25.54
CA GLU A 226 31.81 8.40 24.84
C GLU A 226 31.38 8.35 23.37
N SER A 227 31.62 7.22 22.71
CA SER A 227 31.19 7.00 21.33
C SER A 227 29.65 7.04 21.21
N GLU A 228 28.95 6.39 22.15
CA GLU A 228 27.49 6.43 22.23
C GLU A 228 26.97 7.84 22.59
N ARG A 229 27.65 8.54 23.50
CA ARG A 229 27.31 9.92 23.90
C ARG A 229 27.31 10.87 22.71
N LEU A 230 28.30 10.78 21.82
CA LEU A 230 28.38 11.61 20.62
C LEU A 230 27.18 11.39 19.67
N ILE A 231 26.73 10.15 19.52
CA ILE A 231 25.55 9.81 18.72
C ILE A 231 24.31 10.41 19.36
N ILE A 232 24.10 10.22 20.67
CA ILE A 232 22.94 10.75 21.39
C ILE A 232 22.94 12.28 21.38
N ASN A 233 24.10 12.93 21.50
CA ASN A 233 24.21 14.39 21.43
C ASN A 233 23.75 14.90 20.05
N ARG A 234 24.20 14.25 18.96
CA ARG A 234 23.74 14.55 17.60
C ARG A 234 22.24 14.39 17.45
N GLU A 235 21.70 13.24 17.86
CA GLU A 235 20.28 12.93 17.68
C GLU A 235 19.38 13.79 18.56
N THR A 236 19.83 14.18 19.75
CA THR A 236 19.05 15.04 20.66
C THR A 236 19.26 16.54 20.43
N ALA A 237 20.13 16.98 19.51
CA ALA A 237 20.52 18.40 19.35
C ALA A 237 19.32 19.36 19.15
N HIS A 238 18.23 18.87 18.55
CA HIS A 238 17.00 19.62 18.34
C HIS A 238 16.18 19.86 19.63
N ILE A 239 16.45 19.12 20.70
CA ILE A 239 15.78 19.20 21.99
C ILE A 239 16.42 20.35 22.82
N LYS A 240 15.65 21.43 23.04
CA LYS A 240 16.07 22.61 23.84
C LYS A 240 15.65 22.46 25.30
N THR A 241 16.57 22.67 26.25
CA THR A 241 16.38 22.39 27.69
C THR A 241 15.60 23.45 28.48
N ASN A 242 14.98 24.44 27.83
CA ASN A 242 14.15 25.42 28.54
C ASN A 242 12.67 25.10 28.34
N HIS A 243 11.99 24.81 29.45
CA HIS A 243 10.57 24.41 29.56
C HIS A 243 10.21 22.94 29.25
N LEU A 244 11.16 22.00 29.24
CA LEU A 244 10.85 20.56 29.18
C LEU A 244 10.70 19.92 30.58
N THR A 245 9.90 18.86 30.64
CA THR A 245 9.58 18.02 31.81
C THR A 245 10.82 17.70 32.64
N ALA A 246 10.67 17.71 33.97
CA ALA A 246 11.76 17.60 34.98
C ALA A 246 12.82 16.50 34.73
N LYS A 247 12.49 15.47 33.93
CA LYS A 247 13.35 14.35 33.58
C LYS A 247 14.54 14.74 32.69
N TRP A 248 14.34 15.53 31.65
CA TRP A 248 15.39 15.87 30.67
C TRP A 248 16.46 16.80 31.24
N ASN A 249 16.08 17.67 32.18
CA ASN A 249 16.96 18.66 32.81
C ASN A 249 18.12 18.04 33.60
N ASN A 250 17.98 16.78 34.03
CA ASN A 250 19.02 16.07 34.77
C ASN A 250 19.93 15.24 33.86
N VAL A 251 19.48 14.92 32.65
CA VAL A 251 20.16 13.97 31.74
C VAL A 251 20.93 14.71 30.66
N LEU A 252 20.29 15.64 29.95
CA LEU A 252 20.92 16.33 28.80
C LEU A 252 22.15 17.16 29.17
N PRO A 253 22.20 17.90 30.28
CA PRO A 253 23.42 18.66 30.62
C PRO A 253 24.64 17.75 30.80
N VAL A 254 24.46 16.57 31.39
CA VAL A 254 25.55 15.61 31.63
C VAL A 254 25.92 14.87 30.35
N VAL A 255 24.96 14.55 29.49
CA VAL A 255 25.23 13.92 28.19
C VAL A 255 25.89 14.90 27.21
N ARG A 256 25.64 16.21 27.31
CA ARG A 256 26.18 17.22 26.38
C ARG A 256 27.49 17.86 26.82
N ASN A 257 27.69 18.08 28.13
CA ASN A 257 28.78 18.93 28.64
C ASN A 257 29.90 18.18 29.40
N ASN A 258 29.84 16.85 29.50
CA ASN A 258 30.93 16.03 30.03
C ASN A 258 31.61 15.25 28.92
#